data_AF-A0A930SG36-F1
#
_entry.id   AF-A0A930SG36-F1
#
_cell.length_a   1.000
_cell.length_b   1.000
_cell.length_c   1.000
_cell.angle_alpha   90.00
_cell.angle_beta   90.00
_cell.angle_gamma   90.00
#
_symmetry.space_group_name_H-M   'P 1'
#
loop_
_entity.id
_entity.type
_entity.pdbx_description
1 polymer ?
#
loop_
_entity_poly.entity_id
_entity_poly.type
_entity_poly.pdbx_seq_one_letter_code
_entity_poly.pdbx_strand_id
1 'polypeptide(L)' 'ASMFHSFYRQGRIIGVDPALQQARLGLITAIALVLRQGLGILGISAPEKM' A
#
# COMPACT_ATOMS: atom_id res chain seq x y z
N ALA A 1 4.30 6.73 -7.46
CA ALA A 1 4.10 5.37 -6.92
C ALA A 1 3.78 4.34 -8.03
N SER A 2 4.62 4.21 -9.07
CA SER A 2 4.33 3.34 -10.23
C SER A 2 4.37 1.85 -9.89
N MET A 3 5.35 1.42 -9.08
CA MET A 3 5.51 0.03 -8.66
C MET A 3 4.32 -0.48 -7.83
N PHE A 4 3.83 0.34 -6.89
CA PHE A 4 2.65 0.00 -6.10
C PHE A 4 1.40 -0.14 -6.99
N HIS A 5 1.20 0.77 -7.96
CA HIS A 5 0.08 0.65 -8.89
C HIS A 5 0.16 -0.61 -9.75
N SER A 6 1.35 -0.99 -10.21
CA SER A 6 1.55 -2.24 -10.95
C SER A 6 1.20 -3.46 -10.08
N PHE A 7 1.67 -3.47 -8.82
CA PHE A 7 1.35 -4.51 -7.85
C PHE A 7 -0.15 -4.59 -7.53
N TYR A 8 -0.81 -3.46 -7.30
CA TYR A 8 -2.24 -3.41 -6.98
C TYR A 8 -3.11 -3.89 -8.15
N ARG A 9 -2.71 -3.57 -9.40
CA ARG A 9 -3.45 -3.95 -10.61
C ARG A 9 -3.35 -5.46 -10.91
N GLN A 10 -2.20 -6.06 -10.63
CA GLN A 10 -1.90 -7.45 -11.00
C GLN A 10 -2.05 -8.43 -9.83
N GLY A 11 -1.84 -7.96 -8.59
CA GLY A 11 -1.90 -8.76 -7.39
C GLY A 11 -3.26 -8.64 -6.69
N ARG A 12 -4.17 -9.59 -6.94
CA ARG A 12 -5.43 -9.69 -6.17
C ARG A 12 -5.12 -9.90 -4.68
N ILE A 13 -5.50 -8.95 -3.83
CA ILE A 13 -5.21 -9.02 -2.39
C ILE A 13 -6.29 -9.81 -1.65
N ILE A 14 -7.57 -9.62 -2.00
CA ILE A 14 -8.72 -10.26 -1.35
C ILE A 14 -9.19 -11.46 -2.16
N GLY A 15 -9.55 -12.55 -1.48
CA GLY A 15 -10.04 -13.77 -2.12
C GLY A 15 -8.93 -14.63 -2.72
N VAL A 16 -7.74 -14.57 -2.12
CA VAL A 16 -6.64 -15.50 -2.35
C VAL A 16 -6.42 -16.35 -1.09
N ASP A 17 -5.46 -17.26 -1.14
CA ASP A 17 -5.05 -18.04 0.04
C ASP A 17 -4.86 -17.13 1.28
N PRO A 18 -5.37 -17.52 2.47
CA PRO A 18 -5.32 -16.68 3.66
C PRO A 18 -3.92 -16.21 4.06
N ALA A 19 -2.89 -17.07 3.94
CA ALA A 19 -1.53 -16.69 4.29
C ALA A 19 -0.98 -15.67 3.28
N LEU A 20 -1.26 -15.87 1.99
CA LEU A 20 -0.89 -14.93 0.94
C LEU A 20 -1.63 -13.59 1.08
N GLN A 21 -2.91 -13.62 1.44
CA GLN A 21 -3.70 -12.41 1.69
C GLN A 21 -3.10 -11.61 2.86
N GLN A 22 -2.79 -12.26 3.98
CA GLN A 22 -2.17 -11.60 5.14
C GLN A 22 -0.80 -10.99 4.79
N ALA A 23 0.03 -11.72 4.05
CA ALA A 23 1.33 -11.20 3.60
C ALA A 23 1.16 -9.95 2.71
N ARG A 24 0.19 -9.97 1.78
CA ARG A 24 -0.10 -8.84 0.90
C ARG A 24 -0.67 -7.64 1.66
N LEU A 25 -1.54 -7.88 2.65
CA LEU A 25 -2.08 -6.84 3.53
C LEU A 25 -0.95 -6.17 4.34
N GLY A 26 -0.06 -6.95 4.94
CA GLY A 26 1.10 -6.41 5.66
C GLY A 26 1.99 -5.53 4.77
N LEU A 27 2.25 -5.99 3.53
CA LEU A 27 3.03 -5.23 2.56
C LEU A 27 2.40 -3.87 2.23
N ILE A 28 1.10 -3.83 1.91
CA ILE A 28 0.44 -2.56 1.56
C ILE A 28 0.36 -1.61 2.75
N THR A 29 0.19 -2.12 3.97
CA THR A 29 0.19 -1.30 5.19
C THR A 29 1.55 -0.67 5.42
N ALA A 30 2.64 -1.42 5.25
CA ALA A 30 3.99 -0.89 5.36
C ALA A 30 4.28 0.19 4.31
N ILE A 31 3.86 -0.04 3.06
CA ILE A 31 4.00 0.95 1.97
C ILE A 31 3.21 2.23 2.31
N ALA A 32 1.97 2.10 2.78
CA ALA A 32 1.14 3.25 3.15
C ALA A 32 1.79 4.07 4.27
N LEU A 33 2.38 3.41 5.27
CA LEU A 33 3.11 4.08 6.35
C LEU A 33 4.31 4.87 5.80
N VAL A 34 5.14 4.24 4.98
CA VAL A 34 6.34 4.91 4.40
C VAL A 34 5.93 6.11 3.55
N LEU A 35 4.87 5.98 2.75
CA LEU A 35 4.36 7.09 1.95
C LEU A 35 3.83 8.23 2.83
N ARG A 36 3.05 7.92 3.88
CA ARG A 36 2.54 8.92 4.81
C ARG A 36 3.67 9.67 5.51
N GLN A 37 4.69 8.95 5.99
CA GLN A 37 5.84 9.58 6.65
C GLN A 37 6.66 10.42 5.66
N GLY A 38 6.90 9.92 4.45
CA GLY A 38 7.61 10.65 3.40
C GLY A 38 6.88 11.93 2.97
N LEU A 39 5.57 11.87 2.76
CA LEU A 39 4.76 13.05 2.46
C LEU A 39 4.74 14.04 3.63
N GLY A 40 4.66 13.55 4.86
CA GLY A 40 4.74 14.37 6.07
C GLY A 40 6.05 15.13 6.18
N ILE A 41 7.18 14.50 5.85
CA ILE A 41 8.51 15.17 5.78
C ILE A 41 8.50 16.29 4.74
N LEU A 42 7.82 16.10 3.61
CA LEU A 42 7.69 17.10 2.55
C LEU A 42 6.66 18.20 2.86
N GLY A 43 5.98 18.14 4.01
CA GLY A 43 4.91 19.06 4.37
C GLY A 43 3.62 18.87 3.54
N ILE A 44 3.48 17.73 2.88
CA ILE A 44 2.34 17.40 2.03
C ILE A 44 1.33 16.58 2.85
N SER A 45 0.06 16.98 2.80
CA SER A 45 -1.02 16.20 3.41
C SER A 45 -1.19 14.87 2.66
N ALA A 46 -1.18 13.76 3.40
CA ALA A 46 -1.45 12.43 2.89
C ALA A 46 -2.91 12.04 3.19
N PRO A 47 -3.85 12.18 2.24
CA PRO A 47 -5.26 11.89 2.48
C PRO A 47 -5.52 10.38 2.60
N GLU A 48 -6.45 10.00 3.47
CA GLU A 48 -6.84 8.58 3.69
C GLU A 48 -7.65 7.99 2.53
N LYS A 49 -8.23 8.85 1.70
CA LYS A 49 -8.85 8.50 0.43
C LYS A 49 -8.33 9.45 -0.65
N MET A 50 -7.88 8.89 -1.76
CA MET A 50 -7.71 9.62 -3.02
C MET A 50 -9.02 9.60 -3.80
#